data_AF-G9L2G4-F1
#
_entry.id   AF-G9L2G4-F1
#
_cell.length_a   1.000
_cell.length_b   1.000
_cell.length_c   1.000
_cell.angle_alpha   90.00
_cell.angle_beta   90.00
_cell.angle_gamma   90.00
#
_symmetry.space_group_name_H-M   'P 1'
#
loop_
_entity.id
_entity.type
_entity.pdbx_description
1 polymer ?
#
loop_
_entity_poly.entity_id
_entity_poly.type
_entity_poly.pdbx_seq_one_letter_code
_entity_poly.pdbx_strand_id
1 'polypeptide(L)'
;GGPTAGKFATEYMKEVAHLLRDREMPLKAKVLLLQSVACWCYLNPVSQKRAKHLKFIPILTEIFEDKLDSTVKSEINSSLLVKFWTCYVLSVMTCNNPSCMKELRDYNTLKYHLQILATENWAGWPENFAEVLYFLVGFHR
;
A
#
# COMPACT_ATOMS: atom_id res chain seq x y z
N GLY A 1 14.25 10.39 -16.98
CA GLY A 1 14.01 9.08 -16.35
C GLY A 1 14.24 8.00 -17.38
N GLY A 2 15.10 7.01 -17.09
CA GLY A 2 15.40 5.89 -17.98
C GLY A 2 15.64 4.61 -17.15
N PRO A 3 15.76 3.43 -17.77
CA PRO A 3 15.89 2.14 -17.08
C PRO A 3 17.01 2.10 -16.04
N THR A 4 18.10 2.82 -16.31
CA THR A 4 19.26 2.96 -15.41
C THR A 4 18.91 3.71 -14.12
N ALA A 5 18.08 4.76 -14.20
CA ALA A 5 17.61 5.50 -13.01
C ALA A 5 16.67 4.64 -12.14
N GLY A 6 15.89 3.75 -12.77
CA GLY A 6 15.04 2.79 -12.05
C GLY A 6 15.85 1.78 -11.23
N LYS A 7 17.01 1.32 -11.72
CA LYS A 7 17.90 0.43 -10.96
C LYS A 7 18.38 1.08 -9.65
N PHE A 8 18.91 2.30 -9.73
CA PHE A 8 19.41 3.02 -8.55
C PHE A 8 18.29 3.39 -7.58
N ALA A 9 17.10 3.76 -8.06
CA ALA A 9 15.99 4.12 -7.19
C ALA A 9 15.51 2.92 -6.33
N THR A 10 15.55 1.69 -6.85
CA THR A 10 15.20 0.49 -6.07
C THR A 10 16.23 0.10 -5.02
N GLU A 11 17.42 0.70 -5.01
CA GLU A 11 18.43 0.44 -3.97
C GLU A 11 17.89 0.87 -2.61
N TYR A 12 17.19 2.00 -2.55
CA TYR A 12 16.56 2.55 -1.35
C TYR A 12 15.32 1.78 -0.87
N MET A 13 14.84 0.79 -1.63
CA MET A 13 13.61 0.08 -1.30
C MET A 13 13.71 -0.65 0.05
N LYS A 14 14.92 -1.06 0.46
CA LYS A 14 15.15 -1.71 1.76
C LYS A 14 15.00 -0.71 2.90
N GLU A 15 15.57 0.48 2.76
CA GLU A 15 15.49 1.58 3.71
C GLU A 15 14.04 2.07 3.83
N VAL A 16 13.32 2.18 2.71
CA VAL A 16 11.89 2.50 2.71
C VAL A 16 11.08 1.44 3.45
N ALA A 17 11.37 0.15 3.26
CA ALA A 17 10.70 -0.93 3.99
C ALA A 17 10.95 -0.82 5.51
N HIS A 18 12.17 -0.45 5.92
CA HIS A 18 12.50 -0.23 7.32
C HIS A 18 11.76 0.98 7.90
N LEU A 19 11.77 2.10 7.19
CA LEU A 19 11.12 3.34 7.60
C LEU A 19 9.59 3.21 7.70
N LEU A 20 8.95 2.46 6.81
CA LEU A 20 7.48 2.26 6.88
C LEU A 20 7.02 1.46 8.10
N ARG A 21 7.93 0.75 8.78
CA ARG A 21 7.63 0.06 10.05
C ARG A 21 7.66 1.00 11.25
N ASP A 22 8.21 2.21 11.10
CA ASP A 22 8.25 3.20 12.17
C ASP A 22 6.85 3.75 12.42
N ARG A 23 6.28 3.41 13.59
CA ARG A 23 4.95 3.85 14.00
C ARG A 23 4.93 5.36 14.29
N GLU A 24 6.03 5.94 14.74
CA GLU A 24 6.14 7.36 15.11
C GLU A 24 6.38 8.28 13.91
N MET A 25 6.65 7.70 12.73
CA MET A 25 6.87 8.47 11.52
C MET A 25 5.66 9.36 11.17
N PRO A 26 5.89 10.65 10.83
CA PRO A 26 4.83 11.55 10.39
C PRO A 26 4.03 10.99 9.21
N LEU A 27 2.70 11.10 9.26
CA LEU A 27 1.80 10.55 8.23
C LEU A 27 2.14 11.06 6.81
N LYS A 28 2.52 12.33 6.68
CA LYS A 28 2.97 12.91 5.40
C LYS A 28 4.22 12.22 4.85
N ALA A 29 5.17 11.87 5.71
CA ALA A 29 6.36 11.13 5.30
C ALA A 29 6.00 9.70 4.88
N LYS A 30 5.11 9.01 5.62
CA LYS A 30 4.57 7.69 5.21
C LYS A 30 3.94 7.74 3.82
N VAL A 31 3.15 8.77 3.50
CA VAL A 31 2.58 8.96 2.15
C VAL A 31 3.65 9.05 1.07
N LEU A 32 4.72 9.83 1.26
CA LEU A 32 5.81 9.96 0.29
C LEU A 32 6.54 8.63 0.06
N LEU A 33 6.74 7.86 1.13
CA LEU A 33 7.34 6.52 1.04
C LEU A 33 6.44 5.56 0.26
N LEU A 34 5.14 5.55 0.54
CA LEU A 34 4.17 4.73 -0.20
C LEU A 34 4.11 5.11 -1.69
N GLN A 35 4.14 6.40 -2.00
CA GLN A 35 4.20 6.89 -3.39
C GLN A 35 5.46 6.39 -4.12
N SER A 36 6.60 6.39 -3.43
CA SER A 36 7.86 5.88 -3.98
C SER A 36 7.75 4.39 -4.32
N VAL A 37 7.16 3.59 -3.42
CA VAL A 37 6.94 2.15 -3.63
C VAL A 37 5.97 1.90 -4.79
N ALA A 38 4.88 2.65 -4.86
CA ALA A 38 3.93 2.57 -5.96
C ALA A 38 4.63 2.87 -7.30
N CYS A 39 5.43 3.94 -7.36
CA CYS A 39 6.19 4.32 -8.55
C CYS A 39 7.16 3.21 -8.98
N TRP A 40 7.90 2.61 -8.05
CA TRP A 40 8.82 1.52 -8.37
C TRP A 40 8.11 0.26 -8.88
N CYS A 41 6.96 -0.06 -8.31
CA CYS A 41 6.23 -1.30 -8.61
C CYS A 41 5.29 -1.18 -9.82
N TYR A 42 4.94 0.04 -10.23
CA TYR A 42 4.01 0.27 -11.33
C TYR A 42 4.52 -0.33 -12.64
N LEU A 43 3.79 -1.33 -13.13
CA LEU A 43 4.11 -2.09 -14.35
C LEU A 43 5.55 -2.64 -14.38
N ASN A 44 6.13 -2.94 -13.22
CA ASN A 44 7.51 -3.39 -13.09
C ASN A 44 7.62 -4.68 -12.25
N PRO A 45 7.56 -5.86 -12.90
CA PRO A 45 7.60 -7.16 -12.21
C PRO A 45 8.86 -7.39 -11.38
N VAL A 46 10.00 -6.83 -11.78
CA VAL A 46 11.27 -6.94 -11.05
C VAL A 46 11.18 -6.23 -9.71
N SER A 47 10.68 -4.98 -9.71
CA SER A 47 10.45 -4.21 -8.50
C SER A 47 9.35 -4.81 -7.61
N GLN A 48 8.24 -5.28 -8.20
CA GLN A 48 7.18 -5.98 -7.46
C GLN A 48 7.73 -7.22 -6.73
N LYS A 49 8.53 -8.03 -7.42
CA LYS A 49 9.19 -9.20 -6.83
C LYS A 49 10.15 -8.77 -5.72
N ARG A 50 10.94 -7.72 -5.91
CA ARG A 50 11.84 -7.18 -4.87
C ARG A 50 11.08 -6.69 -3.65
N ALA A 51 10.00 -5.92 -3.83
CA ALA A 51 9.14 -5.45 -2.74
C ALA A 51 8.55 -6.62 -1.95
N LYS A 52 8.12 -7.69 -2.64
CA LYS A 52 7.68 -8.92 -1.96
C LYS A 52 8.78 -9.52 -1.08
N HIS A 53 10.01 -9.67 -1.60
CA HIS A 53 11.14 -10.21 -0.82
C HIS A 53 11.48 -9.33 0.40
N LEU A 54 11.30 -8.02 0.28
CA LEU A 54 11.50 -7.05 1.36
C LEU A 54 10.32 -6.97 2.34
N LYS A 55 9.35 -7.89 2.24
CA LYS A 55 8.23 -8.01 3.17
C LYS A 55 7.30 -6.79 3.16
N PHE A 56 7.11 -6.15 2.01
CA PHE A 56 6.15 -5.04 1.92
C PHE A 56 4.71 -5.46 2.19
N ILE A 57 4.28 -6.67 1.80
CA ILE A 57 2.90 -7.12 2.06
C ILE A 57 2.55 -7.07 3.56
N PRO A 58 3.28 -7.75 4.48
CA PRO A 58 2.96 -7.68 5.91
C PRO A 58 3.04 -6.25 6.47
N ILE A 59 4.07 -5.49 6.08
CA ILE A 59 4.23 -4.08 6.52
C ILE A 59 3.01 -3.25 6.15
N LEU A 60 2.53 -3.38 4.91
CA LEU A 60 1.41 -2.60 4.40
C LEU A 60 0.07 -3.09 4.98
N THR A 61 -0.08 -4.38 5.27
CA THR A 61 -1.30 -4.88 5.92
C THR A 61 -1.42 -4.39 7.36
N GLU A 62 -0.30 -4.27 8.09
CA GLU A 62 -0.28 -3.73 9.47
C GLU A 62 -0.79 -2.27 9.53
N ILE A 63 -0.58 -1.47 8.48
CA ILE A 63 -1.08 -0.09 8.38
C ILE A 63 -2.62 -0.03 8.47
N PHE A 64 -3.33 -1.07 8.02
CA PHE A 64 -4.79 -1.08 8.12
C PHE A 64 -5.28 -1.27 9.56
N GLU A 65 -4.50 -2.00 10.35
CA GLU A 65 -4.78 -2.31 11.76
C GLU A 65 -4.51 -1.12 12.68
N ASP A 66 -3.66 -0.18 12.24
CA ASP A 66 -3.39 1.05 12.98
C ASP A 66 -4.68 1.88 13.16
N LYS A 67 -5.01 2.11 14.44
CA LYS A 67 -6.09 2.98 14.87
C LYS A 67 -5.52 4.36 15.17
N LEU A 68 -6.14 5.39 14.61
CA LEU A 68 -5.85 6.77 14.97
C LEU A 68 -6.87 7.20 16.02
N ASP A 69 -6.43 7.38 17.26
CA ASP A 69 -7.24 7.93 18.34
C ASP A 69 -7.15 9.46 18.35
N SER A 70 -7.66 10.10 17.29
CA SER A 70 -7.72 11.56 17.17
C SER A 70 -9.11 12.02 16.77
N THR A 71 -9.55 13.13 17.36
CA THR A 71 -10.78 13.84 16.99
C THR A 71 -10.51 14.97 16.00
N VAL A 72 -9.26 15.21 15.63
CA VAL A 72 -8.85 16.31 14.74
C VAL A 72 -9.03 15.88 13.28
N LYS A 73 -9.96 16.53 12.58
CA LYS A 73 -10.33 16.19 11.19
C LYS A 73 -9.14 16.11 10.22
N SER A 74 -8.17 17.01 10.32
CA SER A 74 -6.99 17.00 9.44
C SER A 74 -6.08 15.78 9.67
N GLU A 75 -5.98 15.30 10.90
CA GLU A 75 -5.21 14.11 11.26
C GLU A 75 -5.93 12.85 10.78
N ILE A 76 -7.26 12.78 10.97
CA ILE A 76 -8.12 11.70 10.43
C ILE A 76 -7.94 11.61 8.91
N ASN A 77 -8.08 12.73 8.20
CA ASN A 77 -7.90 12.77 6.74
C ASN A 77 -6.49 12.33 6.31
N SER A 78 -5.46 12.69 7.06
CA SER A 78 -4.08 12.29 6.75
C SER A 78 -3.85 10.79 6.97
N SER A 79 -4.44 10.23 8.02
CA SER A 79 -4.40 8.78 8.29
C SER A 79 -5.15 8.01 7.21
N LEU A 80 -6.32 8.50 6.81
CA LEU A 80 -7.10 7.93 5.70
C LEU A 80 -6.30 7.95 4.39
N LEU A 81 -5.61 9.06 4.10
CA LEU A 81 -4.75 9.16 2.91
C LEU A 81 -3.61 8.13 2.92
N VAL A 82 -3.02 7.83 4.08
CA VAL A 82 -2.04 6.74 4.21
C VAL A 82 -2.67 5.39 3.84
N LYS A 83 -3.89 5.10 4.31
CA LYS A 83 -4.62 3.87 3.96
C LYS A 83 -4.97 3.81 2.48
N PHE A 84 -5.35 4.93 1.86
CA PHE A 84 -5.63 5.01 0.42
C PHE A 84 -4.39 4.69 -0.43
N TRP A 85 -3.25 5.31 -0.12
CA TRP A 85 -1.98 4.98 -0.77
C TRP A 85 -1.56 3.53 -0.53
N THR A 86 -1.84 2.98 0.64
CA THR A 86 -1.57 1.57 0.96
C THR A 86 -2.39 0.64 0.05
N CYS A 87 -3.69 0.89 -0.12
CA CYS A 87 -4.53 0.16 -1.07
C CYS A 87 -3.98 0.25 -2.51
N TYR A 88 -3.55 1.44 -2.94
CA TYR A 88 -2.98 1.63 -4.26
C TYR A 88 -1.67 0.84 -4.45
N VAL A 89 -0.74 0.93 -3.50
CA VAL A 89 0.53 0.18 -3.54
C VAL A 89 0.27 -1.33 -3.64
N LEU A 90 -0.62 -1.87 -2.81
CA LEU A 90 -0.96 -3.30 -2.84
C LEU A 90 -1.64 -3.70 -4.16
N SER A 91 -2.48 -2.83 -4.74
CA SER A 91 -3.07 -3.06 -6.07
C SER A 91 -1.98 -3.12 -7.15
N VAL A 92 -1.05 -2.17 -7.13
CA VAL A 92 0.08 -2.15 -8.06
C VAL A 92 1.00 -3.36 -7.89
N MET A 93 1.23 -3.83 -6.66
CA MET A 93 2.03 -5.02 -6.37
C MET A 93 1.38 -6.33 -6.80
N THR A 94 0.05 -6.37 -6.90
CA THR A 94 -0.72 -7.56 -7.30
C THR A 94 -0.92 -7.66 -8.81
N CYS A 95 -0.90 -6.53 -9.53
CA CYS A 95 -0.95 -6.50 -10.99
C CYS A 95 0.15 -7.39 -11.60
N ASN A 96 -0.26 -8.42 -12.36
CA ASN A 96 0.60 -9.42 -12.99
C ASN A 96 1.47 -10.24 -12.01
N ASN A 97 1.09 -10.30 -10.73
CA ASN A 97 1.81 -11.08 -9.70
C ASN A 97 0.86 -11.93 -8.84
N PRO A 98 0.46 -13.13 -9.33
CA PRO A 98 -0.42 -14.03 -8.61
C PRO A 98 0.09 -14.45 -7.23
N SER A 99 1.40 -14.42 -7.02
CA SER A 99 1.98 -14.79 -5.73
C SER A 99 1.73 -13.74 -4.65
N CYS A 100 1.64 -12.45 -5.02
CA CYS A 100 1.23 -11.38 -4.10
C CYS A 100 -0.26 -11.49 -3.76
N MET A 101 -1.10 -11.78 -4.76
CA MET A 101 -2.54 -11.98 -4.55
C MET A 101 -2.81 -13.13 -3.58
N LYS A 102 -2.11 -14.25 -3.75
CA LYS A 102 -2.22 -15.41 -2.85
C LYS A 102 -1.84 -15.05 -1.42
N GLU A 103 -0.70 -14.37 -1.24
CA GLU A 103 -0.24 -13.98 0.10
C GLU A 103 -1.22 -13.01 0.78
N LEU A 104 -1.81 -12.06 0.06
CA LEU A 104 -2.81 -11.13 0.63
C LEU A 104 -4.09 -11.83 1.11
N ARG A 105 -4.46 -12.98 0.52
CA ARG A 105 -5.61 -13.78 1.01
C ARG A 105 -5.37 -14.38 2.38
N ASP A 106 -4.11 -14.58 2.76
CA ASP A 106 -3.75 -15.21 4.03
C ASP A 106 -3.92 -14.22 5.22
N TYR A 107 -4.20 -12.93 4.97
CA TYR A 107 -4.46 -11.92 6.00
C TYR A 107 -5.96 -11.79 6.28
N ASN A 108 -6.42 -12.50 7.31
CA ASN A 108 -7.85 -12.64 7.65
C ASN A 108 -8.58 -11.31 7.90
N THR A 109 -7.88 -10.31 8.44
CA THR A 109 -8.45 -8.98 8.76
C THR A 109 -8.57 -8.08 7.52
N LEU A 110 -7.80 -8.35 6.46
CA LEU A 110 -7.72 -7.49 5.29
C LEU A 110 -9.07 -7.32 4.60
N LYS A 111 -9.85 -8.40 4.46
CA LYS A 111 -11.19 -8.36 3.84
C LYS A 111 -12.07 -7.31 4.52
N TYR A 112 -12.12 -7.33 5.85
CA TYR A 112 -12.92 -6.40 6.65
C TYR A 112 -12.43 -4.96 6.52
N HIS A 113 -11.12 -4.73 6.59
CA HIS A 113 -10.54 -3.39 6.44
C HIS A 113 -10.83 -2.78 5.06
N LEU A 114 -10.75 -3.57 3.99
CA LEU A 114 -11.08 -3.10 2.64
C LEU A 114 -12.56 -2.77 2.49
N GLN A 115 -13.46 -3.54 3.11
CA GLN A 115 -14.89 -3.23 3.10
C GLN A 115 -15.20 -1.90 3.79
N ILE A 116 -14.58 -1.61 4.94
CA ILE A 116 -14.74 -0.31 5.60
C ILE A 116 -14.18 0.80 4.72
N LEU A 117 -12.93 0.66 4.25
CA LEU A 117 -12.28 1.68 3.44
C LEU A 117 -13.02 1.94 2.12
N ALA A 118 -13.69 0.94 1.56
CA ALA A 118 -14.51 1.12 0.37
C ALA A 118 -15.68 2.10 0.60
N THR A 119 -16.18 2.23 1.84
CA THR A 119 -17.27 3.17 2.19
C THR A 119 -16.80 4.60 2.46
N GLU A 120 -15.48 4.83 2.52
CA GLU A 120 -14.90 6.14 2.78
C GLU A 120 -14.98 7.05 1.54
N ASN A 121 -14.77 8.35 1.73
CA ASN A 121 -14.79 9.29 0.62
C ASN A 121 -13.46 9.29 -0.16
N TRP A 122 -13.46 8.70 -1.36
CA TRP A 122 -12.32 8.64 -2.28
C TRP A 122 -12.25 9.83 -3.25
N ALA A 123 -13.00 10.91 -3.04
CA ALA A 123 -12.95 12.09 -3.89
C ALA A 123 -11.51 12.58 -4.09
N GLY A 124 -11.09 12.72 -5.35
CA GLY A 124 -9.74 13.09 -5.74
C GLY A 124 -8.84 11.91 -6.14
N TRP A 125 -9.30 10.67 -5.96
CA TRP A 125 -8.69 9.48 -6.56
C TRP A 125 -9.44 9.08 -7.83
N PRO A 126 -8.75 8.50 -8.83
CA PRO A 126 -9.41 8.06 -10.06
C PRO A 126 -10.35 6.88 -9.83
N GLU A 127 -10.07 6.05 -8.82
CA GLU A 127 -10.81 4.83 -8.48
C GLU A 127 -10.80 4.61 -6.97
N ASN A 128 -11.76 3.82 -6.48
CA ASN A 128 -11.75 3.30 -5.11
C ASN A 128 -10.80 2.11 -5.02
N PHE A 129 -9.54 2.36 -4.65
CA PHE A 129 -8.54 1.31 -4.64
C PHE A 129 -8.74 0.27 -3.53
N ALA A 130 -9.57 0.52 -2.52
CA ALA A 130 -9.97 -0.53 -1.58
C ALA A 130 -10.88 -1.57 -2.27
N GLU A 131 -11.84 -1.13 -3.08
CA GLU A 131 -12.68 -2.03 -3.88
C GLU A 131 -11.85 -2.76 -4.93
N VAL A 132 -11.02 -2.05 -5.69
CA VAL A 132 -10.13 -2.67 -6.69
C VAL A 132 -9.30 -3.77 -6.06
N LEU A 133 -8.64 -3.50 -4.92
CA LEU A 133 -7.85 -4.49 -4.22
C LEU A 133 -8.70 -5.66 -3.71
N TYR A 134 -9.90 -5.40 -3.19
CA TYR A 134 -10.85 -6.43 -2.76
C TYR A 134 -11.19 -7.39 -3.91
N PHE A 135 -11.42 -6.86 -5.11
CA PHE A 135 -11.68 -7.67 -6.32
C PHE A 135 -10.44 -8.43 -6.78
N LEU A 136 -9.27 -7.78 -6.84
CA LEU A 136 -8.00 -8.40 -7.25
C LEU A 136 -7.61 -9.57 -6.35
N VAL A 137 -7.71 -9.38 -5.04
CA VAL A 137 -7.45 -10.46 -4.07
C VAL A 137 -8.53 -11.53 -4.16
N GLY A 138 -9.73 -11.22 -4.65
CA GLY A 138 -10.79 -12.21 -4.91
C GLY A 138 -11.75 -12.41 -3.75
N PHE A 139 -11.90 -11.43 -2.86
CA PHE A 139 -12.79 -11.52 -1.70
C PHE A 139 -14.29 -11.41 -2.04
N HIS A 140 -14.61 -11.08 -3.29
CA HIS A 140 -15.97 -11.03 -3.84
C HIS A 140 -16.59 -12.40 -4.12
N ARG A 141 -15.77 -13.47 -4.10
CA ARG A 141 -16.19 -14.85 -4.37
C ARG A 141 -16.38 -15.63 -3.08
#